data_AF-A0A957UBA1-F1
#
_entry.id   AF-A0A957UBA1-F1
#
_cell.length_a   1.000
_cell.length_b   1.000
_cell.length_c   1.000
_cell.angle_alpha   90.00
_cell.angle_beta   90.00
_cell.angle_gamma   90.00
#
_symmetry.space_group_name_H-M   'P 1'
#
loop_
_entity.id
_entity.type
_entity.pdbx_description
1 polymer ?
#
loop_
_entity_poly.entity_id
_entity_poly.type
_entity_poly.pdbx_seq_one_letter_code
_entity_poly.pdbx_strand_id
1 'polypeptide(L)'
;MQHAIPVDQLGVQADAMAHAVETCVHCGFCLATCPTYKVLGEEMDSPRGRIILMKEVLEGAMPTADALPYVDRCLGCMACVTA
;
A
#
# COMPACT_ATOMS: atom_id res chain seq x y z
N MET A 1 8.32 -7.45 3.09
CA MET A 1 8.99 -6.43 3.92
C MET A 1 8.84 -6.82 5.39
N GLN A 2 9.81 -6.52 6.26
CA GLN A 2 9.63 -6.74 7.71
C GLN A 2 8.62 -5.72 8.26
N HIS A 3 7.73 -6.16 9.16
CA HIS A 3 6.75 -5.30 9.82
C HIS A 3 6.45 -5.78 11.24
N ALA A 4 5.83 -4.91 12.03
CA ALA A 4 5.37 -5.17 13.40
C ALA A 4 3.86 -4.90 13.59
N ILE A 5 3.09 -4.98 12.51
CA ILE A 5 1.62 -4.75 12.51
C ILE A 5 0.92 -5.65 13.55
N PRO A 6 0.23 -5.08 14.55
CA PRO A 6 -0.48 -5.83 15.59
C PRO A 6 -1.85 -6.31 15.09
N VAL A 7 -1.86 -7.38 14.29
CA VAL A 7 -3.08 -7.87 13.61
C VAL A 7 -4.22 -8.25 14.58
N ASP A 8 -3.89 -8.63 15.81
CA ASP A 8 -4.82 -8.97 16.89
C ASP A 8 -5.59 -7.75 17.45
N GLN A 9 -5.09 -6.54 17.19
CA GLN A 9 -5.63 -5.28 17.71
C GLN A 9 -6.32 -4.45 16.63
N LEU A 10 -6.36 -4.95 15.39
CA LEU A 10 -6.86 -4.24 14.21
C LEU A 10 -8.13 -4.90 13.65
N GLY A 11 -8.77 -4.25 12.66
CA GLY A 11 -10.04 -4.70 12.10
C GLY A 11 -9.94 -6.02 11.32
N VAL A 12 -11.09 -6.51 10.81
CA VAL A 12 -11.23 -7.82 10.14
C VAL A 12 -10.34 -8.06 8.90
N GLN A 13 -9.68 -7.02 8.39
CA GLN A 13 -8.76 -7.09 7.24
C GLN A 13 -7.28 -7.10 7.64
N ALA A 14 -6.95 -7.09 8.94
CA ALA A 14 -5.60 -6.90 9.42
C ALA A 14 -4.61 -7.94 8.86
N ASP A 15 -4.96 -9.23 8.91
CA ASP A 15 -4.13 -10.31 8.37
C ASP A 15 -3.86 -10.15 6.87
N ALA A 16 -4.90 -9.79 6.09
CA ALA A 16 -4.77 -9.61 4.65
C ALA A 16 -3.87 -8.40 4.31
N MET A 17 -3.99 -7.31 5.07
CA MET A 17 -3.16 -6.12 4.88
C MET A 17 -1.70 -6.38 5.31
N ALA A 18 -1.49 -7.06 6.43
CA ALA A 18 -0.16 -7.48 6.88
C ALA A 18 0.53 -8.35 5.82
N HIS A 19 -0.18 -9.33 5.27
CA HIS A 19 0.35 -10.19 4.21
C HIS A 19 0.75 -9.40 2.94
N ALA A 20 0.00 -8.37 2.56
CA ALA A 20 0.38 -7.48 1.44
C ALA A 20 1.70 -6.73 1.72
N VAL A 21 1.97 -6.36 2.98
CA VAL A 21 3.24 -5.74 3.40
C VAL A 21 4.38 -6.76 3.39
N GLU A 22 4.16 -7.97 3.90
CA GLU A 22 5.15 -9.06 3.90
C GLU A 22 5.60 -9.43 2.49
N THR A 23 4.67 -9.55 1.55
CA THR A 23 4.93 -9.96 0.17
C THR A 23 5.64 -8.90 -0.66
N CYS A 24 5.53 -7.61 -0.29
CA CYS A 24 6.26 -6.55 -0.97
C CYS A 24 7.79 -6.68 -0.75
N VAL A 25 8.52 -6.83 -1.85
CA VAL A 25 10.01 -6.92 -1.88
C VAL A 25 10.66 -5.73 -2.59
N HIS A 26 9.93 -4.63 -2.82
CA HIS A 26 10.40 -3.45 -3.54
C HIS A 26 10.91 -3.71 -4.98
N CYS A 27 10.36 -4.70 -5.69
CA CYS A 27 10.82 -5.08 -7.03
C CYS A 27 10.53 -4.07 -8.15
N GLY A 28 9.49 -3.23 -8.01
CA GLY A 28 9.16 -2.25 -9.05
C GLY A 28 8.08 -2.67 -10.06
N PHE A 29 7.73 -3.96 -10.21
CA PHE A 29 6.84 -4.41 -11.29
C PHE A 29 5.44 -3.78 -11.27
N CYS A 30 4.93 -3.47 -10.07
CA CYS A 30 3.65 -2.79 -9.91
C CYS A 30 3.61 -1.35 -10.48
N LEU A 31 4.77 -0.71 -10.70
CA LEU A 31 4.84 0.67 -11.20
C LEU A 31 4.36 0.78 -12.65
N ALA A 32 4.82 -0.12 -13.51
CA ALA A 32 4.54 -0.07 -14.95
C ALA A 32 3.08 -0.38 -15.30
N THR A 33 2.35 -1.06 -14.39
CA THR A 33 0.95 -1.46 -14.57
C THR A 33 -0.04 -0.47 -13.92
N CYS A 34 0.40 0.32 -12.94
CA CYS A 34 -0.50 1.23 -12.23
C CYS A 34 -0.84 2.49 -13.05
N PRO A 35 -2.11 2.74 -13.41
CA PRO A 35 -2.48 3.91 -14.21
C PRO A 35 -2.25 5.23 -13.46
N THR A 36 -2.54 5.30 -12.16
CA THR A 36 -2.34 6.52 -11.35
C THR A 36 -0.87 6.92 -11.32
N TYR A 37 0.03 5.96 -11.05
CA TYR A 37 1.48 6.21 -11.07
C TYR A 37 1.98 6.65 -12.44
N LYS A 38 1.51 6.02 -13.53
CA LYS A 38 1.92 6.39 -14.89
C LYS A 38 1.57 7.84 -15.26
N VAL A 39 0.49 8.38 -14.69
CA VAL A 39 0.05 9.75 -14.94
C VAL A 39 0.74 10.74 -14.01
N LEU A 40 0.79 10.44 -12.70
CA LEU A 40 1.27 11.38 -11.69
C LEU A 40 2.78 11.33 -11.46
N GLY A 41 3.42 10.18 -11.68
CA GLY A 41 4.85 9.97 -11.40
C GLY A 41 5.24 9.99 -9.92
N GLU A 42 4.25 10.08 -9.02
CA GLU A 42 4.45 10.11 -7.57
C GLU A 42 4.49 8.69 -6.99
N GLU A 43 5.59 8.30 -6.34
CA GLU A 43 5.76 6.95 -5.80
C GLU A 43 4.70 6.62 -4.76
N MET A 44 4.28 7.59 -3.95
CA MET A 44 3.23 7.38 -2.94
C MET A 44 1.87 7.03 -3.56
N ASP A 45 1.64 7.46 -4.81
CA ASP A 45 0.46 7.10 -5.60
C ASP A 45 0.54 5.71 -6.25
N SER A 46 1.72 5.06 -6.21
CA SER A 46 1.96 3.72 -6.75
C SER A 46 1.36 2.61 -5.86
N PRO A 47 1.14 1.38 -6.38
CA PRO A 47 0.67 0.27 -5.56
C PRO A 47 1.64 -0.07 -4.43
N ARG A 48 2.96 0.02 -4.69
CA ARG A 48 3.97 -0.21 -3.65
C ARG A 48 3.99 0.94 -2.64
N GLY A 49 3.91 2.20 -3.09
CA GLY A 49 3.83 3.35 -2.19
C GLY A 49 2.64 3.25 -1.25
N ARG A 50 1.49 2.82 -1.76
CA ARG A 50 0.29 2.56 -0.95
C ARG A 50 0.49 1.44 0.07
N ILE A 51 1.19 0.35 -0.28
CA ILE A 51 1.54 -0.72 0.68
C ILE A 51 2.43 -0.17 1.80
N ILE A 52 3.41 0.69 1.47
CA ILE A 52 4.25 1.34 2.47
C ILE A 52 3.41 2.27 3.37
N LEU A 53 2.56 3.11 2.79
CA LEU A 53 1.63 3.96 3.54
C LEU A 53 0.74 3.14 4.50
N MET A 54 0.17 2.03 4.00
CA MET A 54 -0.63 1.12 4.82
C MET A 54 0.19 0.55 5.97
N LYS A 55 1.44 0.12 5.75
CA LYS A 55 2.32 -0.33 6.82
C LYS A 55 2.50 0.75 7.89
N GLU A 56 2.89 1.96 7.50
CA GLU A 56 3.16 3.04 8.47
C GLU A 56 1.90 3.41 9.27
N VAL A 57 0.72 3.39 8.65
CA VAL A 57 -0.56 3.61 9.35
C VAL A 57 -0.87 2.46 10.30
N LEU A 58 -0.72 1.21 9.87
CA LEU A 58 -1.05 0.03 10.67
C LEU A 58 -0.08 -0.17 11.85
N GLU A 59 1.17 0.28 11.73
CA GLU A 59 2.16 0.29 12.81
C GLU A 59 2.03 1.52 13.74
N GLY A 60 1.11 2.45 13.43
CA GLY A 60 0.93 3.68 14.20
C GLY A 60 2.04 4.72 14.02
N ALA A 61 2.90 4.55 13.02
CA ALA A 61 3.98 5.49 12.67
C ALA A 61 3.50 6.71 11.87
N MET A 62 2.32 6.61 11.24
CA MET A 62 1.72 7.68 10.43
C MET A 62 0.21 7.79 10.70
N PRO A 63 -0.34 9.02 10.82
CA PRO A 63 -1.79 9.19 10.89
C PRO A 63 -2.44 8.88 9.52
N THR A 64 -3.62 8.27 9.53
CA THR A 64 -4.35 7.94 8.30
C THR A 64 -4.61 9.16 7.40
N ALA A 65 -4.74 10.35 7.98
CA ALA A 65 -4.91 11.62 7.27
C ALA A 65 -3.80 11.89 6.24
N ASP A 66 -2.56 11.48 6.52
CA ASP A 66 -1.42 11.73 5.64
C ASP A 66 -1.36 10.72 4.48
N ALA A 67 -1.89 9.51 4.69
CA ALA A 67 -1.99 8.48 3.66
C ALA A 67 -3.19 8.66 2.73
N LEU A 68 -4.29 9.23 3.25
CA LEU A 68 -5.59 9.35 2.57
C LEU A 68 -5.50 9.95 1.14
N PRO A 69 -4.80 11.07 0.90
CA PRO A 69 -4.76 11.68 -0.44
C PRO A 69 -4.25 10.74 -1.52
N TYR A 70 -3.28 9.88 -1.17
CA TYR A 70 -2.73 8.89 -2.09
C TYR A 70 -3.68 7.71 -2.24
N VAL A 71 -4.25 7.21 -1.13
CA VAL A 71 -5.22 6.11 -1.15
C VAL A 71 -6.45 6.46 -2.00
N ASP A 72 -7.01 7.66 -1.84
CA ASP A 72 -8.21 8.13 -2.57
C ASP A 72 -7.97 8.27 -4.09
N ARG A 73 -6.72 8.40 -4.53
CA ARG A 73 -6.36 8.36 -5.96
C ARG A 73 -6.31 6.94 -6.54
N CYS A 74 -6.63 5.90 -5.75
CA CYS A 74 -6.73 4.53 -6.25
C CYS A 74 -7.93 4.41 -7.17
N LEU A 75 -7.74 3.90 -8.38
CA LEU A 75 -8.88 3.57 -9.24
C LEU A 75 -9.52 2.21 -8.91
N GLY A 76 -8.96 1.44 -7.97
CA GLY A 76 -9.46 0.09 -7.66
C GLY A 76 -9.36 -0.91 -8.82
N CYS A 77 -8.56 -0.61 -9.85
CA CYS A 77 -8.51 -1.39 -11.10
C CYS A 77 -7.84 -2.77 -11.00
N MET A 78 -7.18 -3.08 -9.88
CA MET A 78 -6.49 -4.35 -9.61
C MET A 78 -5.35 -4.74 -10.59
N ALA A 79 -4.93 -3.84 -11.48
CA ALA A 79 -3.87 -4.12 -12.46
C ALA A 79 -2.51 -4.50 -11.83
N CYS A 80 -2.29 -4.16 -10.56
CA CYS A 80 -1.09 -4.49 -9.80
C CYS A 80 -1.09 -5.89 -9.16
N VAL A 81 -2.21 -6.61 -9.16
CA VAL A 81 -2.33 -7.92 -8.49
C VAL A 81 -1.68 -9.05 -9.30
N THR A 82 -1.62 -8.91 -10.62
CA THR A 82 -1.05 -9.91 -11.54
C THR A 82 0.36 -9.54 -12.04
N ALA A 83 0.95 -8.49 -11.48
CA ALA A 83 2.25 -7.95 -11.90
C ALA A 83 3.42 -8.56 -11.12
#